data_AF-A0AAV2ZAA8-F1
#
_entry.id   AF-A0AAV2ZAA8-F1
#
_cell.length_a   1.000
_cell.length_b   1.000
_cell.length_c   1.000
_cell.angle_alpha   90.00
_cell.angle_beta   90.00
_cell.angle_gamma   90.00
#
_symmetry.space_group_name_H-M   'P 1'
#
loop_
_entity.id
_entity.type
_entity.pdbx_description
1 polymer ?
#
loop_
_entity_poly.entity_id
_entity_poly.type
_entity_poly.pdbx_seq_one_letter_code
_entity_poly.pdbx_strand_id
1 'polypeptide(L)'
;MQATFEEKNLEHVANGTATIDLATASDVDKSNYTKAQGAIKRMILDSLDESLIGNVLGKNNGTDMWRALSDHLYGKAGTAVTTTQQLKLQH
;
A
#
# COMPACT_ATOMS: atom_id res chain seq x y z
N MET A 1 19.65 -9.26 14.49
CA MET A 1 18.21 -9.61 14.60
C MET A 1 17.44 -8.38 14.13
N GLN A 2 17.17 -8.32 12.84
CA GLN A 2 16.60 -7.15 12.16
C GLN A 2 15.09 -7.26 12.33
N ALA A 3 14.49 -6.33 13.08
CA ALA A 3 13.06 -6.33 13.34
C ALA A 3 12.32 -6.47 12.01
N THR A 4 11.69 -7.63 11.85
CA THR A 4 10.57 -7.85 10.95
C THR A 4 9.56 -6.76 11.30
N PHE A 5 9.64 -5.63 10.61
CA PHE A 5 8.50 -4.76 10.41
C PHE A 5 7.51 -5.66 9.67
N GLU A 6 6.67 -6.35 10.45
CA GLU A 6 5.87 -7.49 9.98
C GLU A 6 5.14 -7.09 8.71
N GLU A 7 5.08 -7.97 7.73
CA GLU A 7 4.44 -7.74 6.43
C GLU A 7 3.00 -7.19 6.57
N LYS A 8 2.30 -7.60 7.65
CA LYS A 8 1.00 -7.05 8.08
C LYS A 8 1.02 -5.55 8.32
N ASN A 9 2.11 -5.01 8.85
CA ASN A 9 2.26 -3.59 9.14
C ASN A 9 2.38 -2.77 7.84
N LEU A 10 2.98 -3.34 6.78
CA LEU A 10 3.00 -2.72 5.46
C LEU A 10 1.62 -2.77 4.78
N GLU A 11 0.90 -3.87 4.92
CA GLU A 11 -0.49 -4.01 4.45
C GLU A 11 -1.40 -2.94 5.08
N HIS A 12 -1.33 -2.77 6.41
CA HIS A 12 -2.09 -1.75 7.14
C HIS A 12 -1.71 -0.32 6.75
N VAL A 13 -0.45 -0.06 6.45
CA VAL A 13 -0.04 1.26 5.94
C VAL A 13 -0.52 1.47 4.50
N ALA A 14 -0.43 0.45 3.64
CA ALA A 14 -0.83 0.52 2.23
C ALA A 14 -2.34 0.72 2.07
N ASN A 15 -3.17 0.06 2.88
CA ASN A 15 -4.62 0.23 2.86
C ASN A 15 -5.09 1.50 3.62
N GLY A 16 -4.18 2.20 4.31
CA GLY A 16 -4.46 3.41 5.07
C GLY A 16 -5.18 3.16 6.41
N THR A 17 -5.21 1.94 6.90
CA THR A 17 -5.74 1.60 8.24
C THR A 17 -4.75 1.87 9.37
N ALA A 18 -3.45 1.89 9.07
CA ALA A 18 -2.40 2.40 9.92
C ALA A 18 -1.86 3.72 9.37
N THR A 19 -2.29 4.83 9.97
CA THR A 19 -1.77 6.17 9.71
C THR A 19 -1.07 6.69 10.96
N ILE A 20 -0.15 7.63 10.77
CA ILE A 20 0.45 8.37 11.88
C ILE A 20 0.19 9.86 11.68
N ASP A 21 -0.07 10.56 12.78
CA ASP A 21 -0.05 12.02 12.77
C ASP A 21 1.40 12.50 12.88
N LEU A 22 1.96 12.98 11.75
CA LEU A 22 3.33 13.46 11.68
C LEU A 22 3.59 14.70 12.56
N ALA A 23 2.56 15.41 13.01
CA ALA A 23 2.72 16.55 13.90
C ALA A 23 3.03 16.13 15.34
N THR A 24 2.50 14.99 15.78
CA THR A 24 2.55 14.54 17.19
C THR A 24 3.37 13.27 17.40
N ALA A 25 3.67 12.52 16.32
CA ALA A 25 4.48 11.31 16.39
C ALA A 25 5.93 11.57 16.83
N SER A 26 6.57 10.55 17.40
CA SER A 26 8.00 10.57 17.68
C SER A 26 8.82 10.52 16.37
N ASP A 27 10.07 10.97 16.40
CA ASP A 27 10.94 10.90 15.23
C ASP A 27 11.22 9.46 14.77
N VAL A 28 11.21 8.51 15.71
CA VAL A 28 11.35 7.07 15.43
C VAL A 28 10.13 6.57 14.64
N ASP A 29 8.92 6.93 15.07
CA ASP A 29 7.69 6.52 14.39
C ASP A 29 7.58 7.15 12.99
N LYS A 30 7.97 8.42 12.85
CA LYS A 30 8.07 9.10 11.54
C LYS A 30 9.03 8.37 10.63
N SER A 31 10.24 8.05 11.12
CA SER A 31 11.24 7.33 10.33
C SER A 31 10.74 5.96 9.87
N ASN A 32 10.11 5.21 10.77
CA ASN A 32 9.55 3.89 10.48
C ASN A 32 8.41 3.98 9.45
N TYR A 33 7.50 4.95 9.61
CA TYR A 33 6.43 5.18 8.66
C TYR A 33 6.94 5.60 7.27
N THR A 34 7.94 6.48 7.20
CA THR A 34 8.57 6.85 5.93
C THR A 34 9.23 5.64 5.25
N LYS A 35 9.91 4.77 6.01
CA LYS A 35 10.47 3.51 5.48
C LYS A 35 9.38 2.58 4.97
N ALA A 36 8.26 2.45 5.70
CA ALA A 36 7.12 1.65 5.28
C ALA A 36 6.52 2.16 3.95
N GLN A 37 6.32 3.47 3.85
CA GLN A 37 5.87 4.11 2.61
C GLN A 37 6.83 3.83 1.43
N GLY A 38 8.14 3.94 1.66
CA GLY A 38 9.15 3.61 0.65
C GLY A 38 9.14 2.14 0.23
N ALA A 39 8.98 1.21 1.18
CA ALA A 39 8.88 -0.22 0.91
C ALA A 39 7.65 -0.55 0.05
N ILE A 40 6.49 0.03 0.37
CA ILE A 40 5.27 -0.13 -0.42
C ILE A 40 5.47 0.37 -1.85
N LYS A 41 6.07 1.55 -2.04
CA LYS A 41 6.37 2.08 -3.39
C LYS A 41 7.24 1.10 -4.19
N ARG A 42 8.31 0.59 -3.59
CA ARG A 42 9.22 -0.35 -4.25
C ARG A 42 8.50 -1.65 -4.61
N MET A 43 7.76 -2.25 -3.68
CA MET A 43 7.00 -3.47 -3.96
C MET A 43 6.01 -3.29 -5.11
N ILE A 44 5.32 -2.14 -5.17
CA ILE A 44 4.40 -1.83 -6.27
C ILE A 44 5.17 -1.69 -7.59
N LEU A 45 6.24 -0.91 -7.63
CA LEU A 45 7.00 -0.69 -8.86
C LEU A 45 7.67 -1.97 -9.37
N ASP A 46 8.19 -2.81 -8.48
CA ASP A 46 8.83 -4.08 -8.84
C ASP A 46 7.81 -5.13 -9.33
N SER A 47 6.52 -4.98 -8.98
CA SER A 47 5.46 -5.93 -9.31
C SER A 47 4.62 -5.54 -10.54
N LEU A 48 4.81 -4.34 -11.08
CA LEU A 48 4.01 -3.82 -12.18
C LEU A 48 4.77 -3.80 -13.50
N ASP A 49 4.10 -4.23 -14.58
CA ASP A 49 4.57 -4.01 -15.94
C ASP A 49 4.55 -2.51 -16.29
N GLU A 50 5.44 -2.08 -17.19
CA GLU A 50 5.63 -0.67 -17.58
C GLU A 50 4.33 0.05 -17.97
N SER A 51 3.36 -0.69 -18.53
CA SER A 51 2.03 -0.18 -18.91
C SER A 51 1.17 0.28 -17.71
N LEU A 52 1.38 -0.31 -16.53
CA LEU A 52 0.65 -0.01 -15.30
C LEU A 52 1.40 0.97 -14.39
N ILE A 53 2.73 1.06 -14.56
CA ILE A 53 3.58 1.99 -13.79
C ILE A 53 3.09 3.44 -13.98
N GLY A 54 2.63 3.82 -15.18
CA GLY A 54 2.09 5.16 -15.46
C GLY A 54 0.92 5.60 -14.58
N ASN A 55 0.12 4.64 -14.08
CA ASN A 55 -1.04 4.95 -13.22
C ASN A 55 -0.65 5.27 -11.77
N VAL A 56 0.51 4.80 -11.34
CA VAL A 56 1.02 4.94 -9.97
C VAL A 56 2.21 5.90 -9.89
N LEU A 57 2.89 6.17 -11.01
CA LEU A 57 3.94 7.18 -11.12
C LEU A 57 3.39 8.55 -10.76
N GLY A 58 4.12 9.28 -9.92
CA GLY A 58 3.75 10.63 -9.47
C GLY A 58 2.88 10.69 -8.21
N LYS A 59 2.54 9.56 -7.58
CA LYS A 59 1.86 9.56 -6.28
C LYS A 59 2.82 9.85 -5.12
N ASN A 60 2.32 10.60 -4.13
CA ASN A 60 3.14 11.17 -3.06
C ASN A 60 3.72 10.12 -2.13
N ASN A 61 2.97 9.06 -1.83
CA ASN A 61 3.38 8.00 -0.90
C ASN A 61 2.92 6.61 -1.41
N GLY A 62 3.36 5.54 -0.74
CA GLY A 62 3.03 4.16 -1.11
C GLY A 62 1.55 3.83 -0.96
N THR A 63 0.88 4.37 0.06
CA THR A 63 -0.58 4.26 0.25
C THR A 63 -1.35 4.83 -0.94
N ASP A 64 -0.93 5.98 -1.48
CA ASP A 64 -1.56 6.61 -2.64
C ASP A 64 -1.31 5.80 -3.92
N MET A 65 -0.12 5.21 -4.08
CA MET A 65 0.17 4.27 -5.18
C MET A 65 -0.72 3.03 -5.09
N TRP A 66 -0.85 2.45 -3.89
CA TRP A 66 -1.69 1.29 -3.64
C TRP A 66 -3.16 1.57 -3.95
N ARG A 67 -3.67 2.72 -3.51
CA ARG A 67 -5.05 3.15 -3.81
C ARG A 67 -5.26 3.34 -5.30
N ALA A 68 -4.34 4.03 -5.98
CA ALA A 68 -4.44 4.25 -7.43
C ALA A 68 -4.42 2.95 -8.23
N LEU A 69 -3.58 1.99 -7.83
CA LEU A 69 -3.53 0.66 -8.44
C LEU A 69 -4.83 -0.11 -8.17
N SER A 70 -5.31 -0.08 -6.92
CA SER A 70 -6.55 -0.75 -6.52
C SER A 70 -7.75 -0.19 -7.31
N ASP A 71 -7.84 1.13 -7.44
CA ASP A 71 -8.88 1.80 -8.23
C ASP A 71 -8.79 1.46 -9.72
N HIS A 72 -7.59 1.25 -10.26
CA HIS A 72 -7.39 0.88 -11.66
C HIS A 72 -7.80 -0.58 -11.94
N LEU A 73 -7.42 -1.51 -11.05
CA LEU A 73 -7.66 -2.95 -11.22
C LEU A 73 -9.09 -3.36 -10.83
N TYR A 74 -9.62 -2.78 -9.75
CA TYR A 74 -10.90 -3.17 -9.16
C TYR A 74 -12.00 -2.12 -9.37
N GLY A 75 -11.67 -0.96 -9.97
CA GLY A 75 -12.57 0.18 -10.06
C GLY A 75 -12.55 1.03 -8.79
N LYS A 76 -12.92 2.32 -8.90
CA LYS A 76 -13.10 3.21 -7.74
C LYS A 76 -14.01 2.51 -6.74
N ALA A 77 -13.60 2.42 -5.48
CA ALA A 77 -14.29 1.71 -4.40
C ALA A 77 -15.73 2.19 -4.14
N GLY A 78 -16.63 1.84 -5.05
CA GLY A 78 -18.08 1.84 -4.92
C GLY A 78 -18.68 0.43 -5.09
N THR A 79 -17.91 -0.56 -5.55
CA THR A 79 -18.45 -1.90 -5.88
C THR A 79 -17.47 -3.09 -5.79
N ALA A 80 -16.25 -2.94 -5.24
CA ALA A 80 -15.24 -4.01 -5.40
C ALA A 80 -14.46 -4.45 -4.14
N VAL A 81 -14.92 -4.12 -2.93
CA VAL A 81 -14.35 -4.69 -1.68
C VAL A 81 -15.01 -6.04 -1.32
N THR A 82 -15.53 -6.77 -2.31
CA THR A 82 -16.09 -8.13 -2.15
C THR A 82 -15.37 -9.19 -3.00
N THR A 83 -14.51 -8.81 -3.95
CA THR A 83 -13.95 -9.79 -4.90
C THR A 83 -12.75 -10.58 -4.34
N THR A 84 -12.02 -10.05 -3.35
CA THR A 84 -10.85 -10.75 -2.80
C THR A 84 -11.21 -11.92 -1.87
N GLN A 85 -12.47 -12.07 -1.46
CA GLN A 85 -12.94 -13.25 -0.73
C GLN A 85 -13.53 -14.36 -1.63
N GLN A 86 -13.79 -14.11 -2.91
CA GLN A 86 -14.47 -15.11 -3.78
C GLN A 86 -13.52 -15.98 -4.62
N LEU A 87 -12.22 -15.66 -4.70
CA LEU A 87 -11.25 -16.48 -5.44
C LEU A 87 -10.70 -17.71 -4.68
N LYS A 88 -11.14 -17.97 -3.44
CA LYS A 88 -10.67 -19.10 -2.60
C LYS A 88 -11.71 -20.19 -2.30
N LEU A 89 -12.82 -20.26 -3.03
CA LEU A 89 -13.84 -21.30 -2.81
C LEU A 89 -14.23 -22.12 -4.05
N GLN A 90 -13.37 -22.18 -5.06
CA GLN A 90 -13.55 -23.12 -6.17
C GLN A 90 -12.28 -23.94 -6.40
N HIS A 91 -12.01 -24.89 -5.49
CA HIS A 91 -11.29 -26.13 -5.77
C HIS A 91 -11.70 -27.18 -4.72
#